data_AF-A0AAJ4NML3-F1
#
_entry.id   AF-A0AAJ4NML3-F1
#
_cell.length_a   1.000
_cell.length_b   1.000
_cell.length_c   1.000
_cell.angle_alpha   90.00
_cell.angle_beta   90.00
_cell.angle_gamma   90.00
#
_symmetry.space_group_name_H-M   'P 1'
#
loop_
_entity.id
_entity.type
_entity.pdbx_description
1 polymer ?
#
loop_
_entity_poly.entity_id
_entity_poly.type
_entity_poly.pdbx_seq_one_letter_code
_entity_poly.pdbx_strand_id
1 'polypeptide(L)'
;MNIDKLNKISHKLSLNHLLRIFSVYNIPPQKMRFEPVLIDSTLSATILRISKKNERIYIDINVFKLKPFAELETKYQKYIRSNNDLAIEVLEYGIRSLLYRYIIRTKELYRLTQDNAYIKAAPRFTIDNTINALYKALSEDYCTIINYEKELIKIKRPPSLVGQKNIGNIYLGGYIPSFIYLIKVNIIVINKNNNDIKRIKNKVKVIKKSIKNNSIRIKLNITIENNKPNNKYAGYTYL
;
A
#
# COMPACT_ATOMS: atom_id res chain seq x y z
N MET A 1 -25.17 11.59 28.81
CA MET A 1 -23.71 11.85 28.88
C MET A 1 -23.48 13.35 29.06
N ASN A 2 -22.68 13.77 30.05
CA ASN A 2 -22.34 15.17 30.27
C ASN A 2 -21.07 15.51 29.47
N ILE A 3 -21.20 16.40 28.47
CA ILE A 3 -20.10 16.78 27.56
C ILE A 3 -19.02 17.58 28.29
N ASP A 4 -19.39 18.41 29.26
CA ASP A 4 -18.43 19.21 30.03
C ASP A 4 -17.51 18.33 30.88
N LYS A 5 -18.05 17.25 31.46
CA LYS A 5 -17.24 16.23 32.15
C LYS A 5 -16.31 15.49 31.20
N LEU A 6 -16.77 15.16 29.99
CA LEU A 6 -15.95 14.50 28.97
C LEU A 6 -14.84 15.42 28.46
N ASN A 7 -15.11 16.73 28.34
CA ASN A 7 -14.14 17.72 27.93
C ASN A 7 -12.97 17.86 28.93
N LYS A 8 -13.23 17.73 30.24
CA LYS A 8 -12.16 17.77 31.26
C LYS A 8 -11.10 16.68 31.09
N ILE A 9 -11.45 15.57 30.44
CA ILE A 9 -10.54 14.45 30.20
C ILE A 9 -10.15 14.29 28.73
N SER A 10 -10.59 15.19 27.84
CA SER A 10 -10.39 15.10 26.38
C SER A 10 -8.91 14.87 26.01
N HIS A 11 -8.01 15.61 26.64
CA HIS A 11 -6.57 15.55 26.42
C HIS A 11 -5.92 14.18 26.74
N LYS A 12 -6.61 13.33 27.53
CA LYS A 12 -6.17 11.97 27.86
C LYS A 12 -6.77 10.91 26.94
N LEU A 13 -7.72 11.29 26.09
CA LEU A 13 -8.44 10.36 25.22
C LEU A 13 -7.73 10.21 23.87
N SER A 14 -7.59 8.96 23.44
CA SER A 14 -7.37 8.66 22.03
C SER A 14 -8.68 8.79 21.26
N LEU A 15 -8.60 8.99 19.95
CA LEU A 15 -9.78 9.02 19.09
C LEU A 15 -10.62 7.73 19.22
N ASN A 16 -9.97 6.56 19.30
CA ASN A 16 -10.66 5.27 19.46
C ASN A 16 -11.41 5.17 20.79
N HIS A 17 -10.80 5.67 21.89
CA HIS A 17 -11.46 5.71 23.20
C HIS A 17 -12.67 6.63 23.17
N LEU A 18 -12.54 7.80 22.56
CA LEU A 18 -13.64 8.76 22.42
C LEU A 18 -14.81 8.17 21.62
N LEU A 19 -14.54 7.53 20.48
CA LEU A 19 -15.56 6.87 19.67
C LEU A 19 -16.25 5.73 20.41
N ARG A 20 -15.51 4.95 21.22
CA ARG A 20 -16.08 3.89 22.06
C ARG A 20 -17.01 4.47 23.13
N ILE A 21 -16.62 5.55 23.79
CA ILE A 21 -17.48 6.26 24.77
C ILE A 21 -18.78 6.68 24.09
N PHE A 22 -18.71 7.34 22.94
CA PHE A 22 -19.92 7.77 22.23
C PHE A 22 -20.81 6.62 21.78
N SER A 23 -20.22 5.50 21.36
CA SER A 23 -20.98 4.28 21.02
C SER A 23 -21.74 3.72 22.22
N VAL A 24 -21.14 3.69 23.41
CA VAL A 24 -21.80 3.21 24.64
C VAL A 24 -22.99 4.09 25.02
N TYR A 25 -22.90 5.39 24.74
CA TYR A 25 -23.98 6.35 24.98
C TYR A 25 -24.95 6.50 23.80
N ASN A 26 -24.92 5.60 22.80
CA ASN A 26 -25.79 5.61 21.62
C ASN A 26 -25.81 6.97 20.88
N ILE A 27 -24.67 7.65 20.84
CA ILE A 27 -24.56 8.92 20.12
C ILE A 27 -24.23 8.61 18.66
N PRO A 28 -25.11 8.95 17.71
CA PRO A 28 -24.90 8.63 16.31
C PRO A 28 -23.81 9.54 15.69
N PRO A 29 -22.99 9.04 14.76
CA PRO A 29 -21.93 9.83 14.11
C PRO A 29 -22.42 11.12 13.44
N GLN A 30 -23.67 11.15 12.98
CA GLN A 30 -24.30 12.32 12.35
C GLN A 30 -24.44 13.51 13.32
N LYS A 31 -24.44 13.25 14.63
CA LYS A 31 -24.43 14.27 15.68
C LYS A 31 -23.01 14.72 16.04
N MET A 32 -21.97 14.18 15.41
CA MET A 32 -20.57 14.53 15.69
C MET A 32 -19.99 15.36 14.54
N ARG A 33 -19.21 16.37 14.89
CA ARG A 33 -18.40 17.18 13.98
C ARG A 33 -16.97 17.14 14.46
N PHE A 34 -16.08 16.69 13.58
CA PHE A 34 -14.64 16.61 13.84
C PHE A 34 -13.99 17.81 13.17
N GLU A 35 -13.51 18.74 13.98
CA GLU A 35 -12.88 19.97 13.53
C GLU A 35 -11.35 19.79 13.51
N PRO A 36 -10.71 19.93 12.33
CA PRO A 36 -9.26 19.82 12.24
C PRO A 36 -8.60 21.03 12.90
N VAL A 37 -7.61 20.76 13.75
CA VAL A 37 -6.74 21.78 14.34
C VAL A 37 -5.30 21.46 13.97
N LEU A 38 -4.63 22.43 13.35
CA LEU A 38 -3.29 22.32 12.78
C LEU A 38 -2.28 22.93 13.75
N ILE A 39 -1.96 22.20 14.81
CA ILE A 39 -1.03 22.65 15.85
C ILE A 39 0.05 21.60 16.07
N ASP A 40 1.18 22.04 16.62
CA ASP A 40 2.32 21.19 16.92
C ASP A 40 1.88 19.91 17.65
N SER A 41 2.17 18.78 17.02
CA SER A 41 1.80 17.46 17.49
C SER A 41 2.68 17.01 18.64
N THR A 42 3.91 17.49 18.80
CA THR A 42 4.79 17.08 19.89
C THR A 42 4.27 17.56 21.26
N LEU A 43 3.66 18.75 21.30
CA LEU A 43 3.23 19.43 22.52
C LEU A 43 1.75 19.21 22.89
N SER A 44 0.95 18.63 22.00
CA SER A 44 -0.50 18.66 22.11
C SER A 44 -1.15 17.27 22.16
N ALA A 45 -2.32 17.17 22.81
CA ALA A 45 -3.13 15.95 22.78
C ALA A 45 -3.80 15.72 21.41
N THR A 46 -4.24 14.48 21.14
CA THR A 46 -5.01 14.16 19.92
C THR A 46 -6.39 14.82 19.92
N ILE A 47 -7.10 14.78 21.06
CA ILE A 47 -8.37 15.47 21.25
C ILE A 47 -8.12 16.69 22.13
N LEU A 48 -8.35 17.87 21.59
CA LEU A 48 -8.05 19.13 22.26
C LEU A 48 -9.24 19.60 23.09
N ARG A 49 -10.43 19.58 22.47
CA ARG A 49 -11.66 20.07 23.08
C ARG A 49 -12.84 19.28 22.55
N ILE A 50 -13.81 19.05 23.42
CA ILE A 50 -15.12 18.51 23.08
C ILE A 50 -16.15 19.51 23.59
N SER A 51 -17.00 20.00 22.70
CA SER A 51 -18.06 20.94 23.05
C SER A 51 -19.38 20.50 22.45
N LYS A 52 -20.49 20.99 22.99
CA LYS A 52 -21.83 20.76 22.45
C LYS A 52 -22.41 22.10 22.05
N LYS A 53 -22.85 22.21 20.79
CA LYS A 53 -23.60 23.36 20.29
C LYS A 53 -24.86 22.82 19.62
N ASN A 54 -26.01 23.24 20.14
CA ASN A 54 -27.32 22.71 19.78
C ASN A 54 -27.35 21.18 19.96
N GLU A 55 -27.76 20.44 18.92
CA GLU A 55 -27.78 18.98 18.92
C GLU A 55 -26.46 18.32 18.46
N ARG A 56 -25.43 19.10 18.13
CA ARG A 56 -24.16 18.60 17.60
C ARG A 56 -23.03 18.70 18.63
N ILE A 57 -22.21 17.66 18.64
CA ILE A 57 -20.99 17.57 19.42
C ILE A 57 -19.83 17.92 18.50
N TYR A 58 -19.05 18.92 18.86
CA TYR A 58 -17.87 19.38 18.14
C TYR A 58 -16.64 18.87 18.86
N ILE A 59 -15.70 18.32 18.09
CA ILE A 59 -14.52 17.63 18.59
C ILE A 59 -13.33 18.22 17.85
N ASP A 60 -12.54 19.02 18.55
CA ASP A 60 -11.34 19.64 18.02
C ASP A 60 -10.20 18.61 18.08
N ILE A 61 -9.65 18.29 16.92
CA ILE A 61 -8.66 17.23 16.76
C ILE A 61 -7.35 17.82 16.27
N ASN A 62 -6.26 17.57 17.01
CA ASN A 62 -4.94 17.75 16.43
C ASN A 62 -4.75 16.68 15.34
N VAL A 63 -4.84 17.11 14.08
CA VAL A 63 -4.80 16.20 12.94
C VAL A 63 -3.44 15.57 12.74
N PHE A 64 -2.35 16.26 13.09
CA PHE A 64 -0.99 15.76 12.92
C PHE A 64 -0.66 14.60 13.87
N LYS A 65 -1.42 14.42 14.96
CA LYS A 65 -1.36 13.19 15.78
C LYS A 65 -1.95 11.95 15.09
N LEU A 66 -2.66 12.11 13.99
CA LEU A 66 -3.23 11.00 13.23
C LEU A 66 -2.25 10.55 12.14
N LYS A 67 -2.00 9.23 12.07
CA LYS A 67 -1.01 8.63 11.16
C LYS A 67 -1.09 9.13 9.70
N PRO A 68 -2.26 9.28 9.06
CA PRO A 68 -2.34 9.75 7.68
C PRO A 68 -1.92 11.21 7.46
N PHE A 69 -1.90 12.03 8.51
CA PHE A 69 -1.62 13.46 8.42
C PHE A 69 -0.30 13.86 9.11
N ALA A 70 0.33 12.98 9.89
CA ALA A 70 1.57 13.29 10.62
C ALA A 70 2.67 13.87 9.73
N GLU A 71 2.88 13.32 8.54
CA GLU A 71 3.91 13.81 7.60
C GLU A 71 3.60 15.19 7.01
N LEU A 72 2.36 15.66 7.10
CA LEU A 72 1.96 16.98 6.62
C LEU A 72 2.36 18.11 7.57
N GLU A 73 2.69 17.80 8.83
CA GLU A 73 3.10 18.78 9.83
C GLU A 73 4.32 19.57 9.36
N THR A 74 5.36 18.88 8.90
CA THR A 74 6.58 19.52 8.37
C THR A 74 6.29 20.46 7.20
N LYS A 75 5.34 20.08 6.32
CA LYS A 75 4.93 20.91 5.17
C LYS A 75 4.14 22.13 5.63
N TYR A 76 3.20 21.96 6.56
CA TYR A 76 2.42 23.05 7.14
C TYR A 76 3.33 24.09 7.81
N GLN A 77 4.26 23.64 8.66
CA GLN A 77 5.21 24.53 9.32
C GLN A 77 6.11 25.26 8.32
N LYS A 78 6.50 24.60 7.22
CA LYS A 78 7.24 25.26 6.13
C LYS A 78 6.40 26.36 5.47
N TYR A 79 5.12 26.10 5.19
CA TYR A 79 4.24 27.08 4.54
C TYR A 79 3.97 28.29 5.43
N ILE A 80 3.78 28.09 6.74
CA ILE A 80 3.67 29.15 7.74
C ILE A 80 4.93 30.02 7.75
N ARG A 81 6.13 29.41 7.82
CA ARG A 81 7.39 30.15 7.81
C ARG A 81 7.63 30.94 6.51
N SER A 82 7.05 30.50 5.40
CA SER A 82 7.16 31.17 4.10
C SER A 82 6.02 32.12 3.77
N ASN A 83 5.07 32.37 4.69
CA ASN A 83 3.85 33.17 4.46
C ASN A 83 3.11 32.77 3.17
N ASN A 84 2.98 31.47 2.91
CA ASN A 84 2.32 30.96 1.70
C ASN A 84 0.85 30.61 2.00
N ASP A 85 0.03 31.67 2.09
CA ASP A 85 -1.37 31.57 2.53
C ASP A 85 -2.22 30.67 1.63
N LEU A 86 -1.97 30.67 0.31
CA LEU A 86 -2.66 29.79 -0.64
C LEU A 86 -2.34 28.31 -0.39
N ALA A 87 -1.06 27.98 -0.14
CA ALA A 87 -0.66 26.61 0.15
C ALA A 87 -1.21 26.14 1.51
N ILE A 88 -1.30 27.05 2.49
CA ILE A 88 -1.96 26.80 3.77
C ILE A 88 -3.43 26.47 3.51
N GLU A 89 -4.18 27.35 2.86
CA GLU A 89 -5.62 27.19 2.61
C GLU A 89 -5.95 25.86 1.89
N VAL A 90 -5.20 25.52 0.84
CA VAL A 90 -5.37 24.26 0.11
C VAL A 90 -5.11 23.04 1.01
N LEU A 91 -4.09 23.11 1.86
CA LEU A 91 -3.76 22.05 2.81
C LEU A 91 -4.85 21.91 3.88
N GLU A 92 -5.36 23.00 4.44
CA GLU A 92 -6.44 22.99 5.43
C GLU A 92 -7.72 22.38 4.85
N TYR A 93 -8.08 22.79 3.62
CA TYR A 93 -9.24 22.26 2.91
C TYR A 93 -9.12 20.75 2.66
N GLY A 94 -7.95 20.30 2.19
CA GLY A 94 -7.66 18.89 1.96
C GLY A 94 -7.75 18.06 3.23
N ILE A 95 -7.17 18.55 4.33
CA ILE A 95 -7.22 17.91 5.64
C ILE A 95 -8.65 17.83 6.16
N ARG A 96 -9.43 18.92 6.10
CA ARG A 96 -10.84 18.94 6.53
C ARG A 96 -11.68 17.91 5.76
N SER A 97 -11.47 17.84 4.44
CA SER A 97 -12.18 16.90 3.56
C SER A 97 -11.85 15.42 3.84
N LEU A 98 -10.60 15.15 4.22
CA LEU A 98 -10.12 13.79 4.49
C LEU A 98 -10.37 13.35 5.94
N LEU A 99 -10.36 14.26 6.91
CA LEU A 99 -10.55 13.97 8.33
C LEU A 99 -11.91 13.30 8.57
N TYR A 100 -12.99 13.85 8.02
CA TYR A 100 -14.32 13.27 8.17
C TYR A 100 -14.40 11.86 7.56
N ARG A 101 -13.73 11.63 6.43
CA ARG A 101 -13.64 10.31 5.77
C ARG A 101 -12.84 9.31 6.60
N TYR A 102 -11.72 9.75 7.19
CA TYR A 102 -10.90 8.93 8.06
C TYR A 102 -11.66 8.55 9.35
N ILE A 103 -12.27 9.51 10.03
CA ILE A 103 -12.83 9.26 11.37
C ILE A 103 -14.15 8.49 11.32
N ILE A 104 -15.07 8.84 10.43
CA ILE A 104 -16.42 8.25 10.43
C ILE A 104 -16.48 6.98 9.59
N ARG A 105 -15.66 6.89 8.54
CA ARG A 105 -15.64 5.70 7.68
C ARG A 105 -14.49 4.75 8.01
N THR A 106 -13.74 4.90 9.09
CA THR A 106 -12.55 4.03 9.32
C THR A 106 -12.86 2.56 9.46
N LYS A 107 -14.02 2.12 9.95
CA LYS A 107 -14.35 0.68 9.94
C LYS A 107 -15.01 0.24 8.65
N GLU A 108 -15.92 1.02 8.09
CA GLU A 108 -16.61 0.68 6.84
C GLU A 108 -15.77 0.92 5.60
N LEU A 109 -15.08 2.05 5.46
CA LEU A 109 -14.08 2.28 4.41
C LEU A 109 -12.90 1.32 4.56
N TYR A 110 -12.42 1.03 5.78
CA TYR A 110 -11.42 -0.03 5.96
C TYR A 110 -11.98 -1.39 5.55
N ARG A 111 -13.19 -1.75 5.96
CA ARG A 111 -13.82 -3.02 5.57
C ARG A 111 -14.10 -3.08 4.05
N LEU A 112 -14.57 -2.00 3.44
CA LEU A 112 -14.79 -1.85 2.00
C LEU A 112 -13.48 -1.83 1.21
N THR A 113 -12.39 -1.28 1.76
CA THR A 113 -11.04 -1.31 1.16
C THR A 113 -10.34 -2.65 1.40
N GLN A 114 -10.60 -3.33 2.52
CA GLN A 114 -10.17 -4.71 2.76
C GLN A 114 -10.94 -5.67 1.84
N ASP A 115 -12.25 -5.48 1.65
CA ASP A 115 -13.11 -6.26 0.74
C ASP A 115 -12.94 -5.84 -0.72
N ASN A 116 -12.18 -4.78 -0.98
CA ASN A 116 -11.81 -4.38 -2.33
C ASN A 116 -10.84 -5.43 -2.93
N ALA A 117 -11.33 -6.20 -3.90
CA ALA A 117 -10.57 -7.22 -4.62
C ALA A 117 -9.31 -6.68 -5.32
N TYR A 118 -9.18 -5.36 -5.49
CA TYR A 118 -8.03 -4.69 -6.06
C TYR A 118 -6.92 -4.49 -5.01
N ILE A 119 -7.28 -4.25 -3.75
CA ILE A 119 -6.33 -4.13 -2.63
C ILE A 119 -5.87 -5.51 -2.15
N LYS A 120 -6.76 -6.52 -2.13
CA LYS A 120 -6.35 -7.93 -1.90
C LYS A 120 -5.42 -8.47 -2.99
N ALA A 121 -5.39 -7.84 -4.17
CA ALA A 121 -4.50 -8.16 -5.26
C ALA A 121 -3.15 -7.41 -5.22
N ALA A 122 -2.92 -6.55 -4.22
CA ALA A 122 -1.63 -5.91 -4.02
C ALA A 122 -0.58 -6.99 -3.66
N PRO A 123 0.56 -7.08 -4.38
CA PRO A 123 1.56 -8.11 -4.15
C PRO A 123 2.09 -8.16 -2.70
N ARG A 124 2.08 -9.35 -2.07
CA ARG A 124 2.90 -9.64 -0.87
C ARG A 124 4.39 -9.91 -1.20
N PHE A 125 4.71 -10.15 -2.47
CA PHE A 125 6.07 -10.36 -2.96
C PHE A 125 6.49 -9.20 -3.86
N THR A 126 7.59 -8.55 -3.51
CA THR A 126 8.24 -7.54 -4.35
C THR A 126 8.97 -8.22 -5.51
N ILE A 127 9.19 -7.46 -6.59
CA ILE A 127 9.99 -7.90 -7.74
C ILE A 127 11.39 -8.30 -7.26
N ASP A 128 11.97 -7.51 -6.35
CA ASP A 128 13.31 -7.72 -5.80
C ASP A 128 13.45 -9.08 -5.11
N ASN A 129 12.45 -9.48 -4.30
CA ASN A 129 12.46 -10.79 -3.65
C ASN A 129 12.40 -11.94 -4.67
N THR A 130 11.68 -11.73 -5.77
CA THR A 130 11.55 -12.72 -6.84
C THR A 130 12.84 -12.84 -7.65
N ILE A 131 13.47 -11.72 -7.99
CA ILE A 131 14.76 -11.65 -8.68
C ILE A 131 15.86 -12.29 -7.81
N ASN A 132 15.91 -11.95 -6.52
CA ASN A 132 16.88 -12.52 -5.58
C ASN A 132 16.72 -14.04 -5.41
N ALA A 133 15.48 -14.55 -5.36
CA ALA A 133 15.24 -15.99 -5.32
C ALA A 133 15.68 -16.71 -6.60
N LEU A 134 15.50 -16.08 -7.76
CA LEU A 134 15.97 -16.61 -9.04
C LEU A 134 17.49 -16.62 -9.13
N TYR A 135 18.17 -15.53 -8.74
CA TYR A 135 19.62 -15.51 -8.68
C TYR A 135 20.16 -16.60 -7.75
N LYS A 136 19.66 -16.70 -6.50
CA LYS A 136 20.10 -17.75 -5.56
C LYS A 136 19.90 -19.18 -6.08
N ALA A 137 18.82 -19.43 -6.82
CA ALA A 137 18.55 -20.76 -7.33
C ALA A 137 19.42 -21.15 -8.55
N LEU A 138 19.94 -20.16 -9.27
CA LEU A 138 20.58 -20.32 -10.59
C LEU A 138 22.05 -19.87 -10.63
N SER A 139 22.55 -19.20 -9.59
CA SER A 139 23.88 -18.56 -9.53
C SER A 139 25.06 -19.54 -9.50
N GLU A 140 24.84 -20.76 -9.03
CA GLU A 140 25.95 -21.69 -8.75
C GLU A 140 26.37 -22.51 -9.98
N ASP A 141 25.52 -22.59 -11.02
CA ASP A 141 25.70 -23.59 -12.07
C ASP A 141 25.73 -23.01 -13.51
N TYR A 142 25.23 -21.78 -13.73
CA TYR A 142 24.96 -21.28 -15.08
C TYR A 142 25.16 -19.77 -15.24
N CYS A 143 25.55 -19.33 -16.44
CA CYS A 143 25.52 -17.91 -16.79
C CYS A 143 24.05 -17.46 -16.92
N THR A 144 23.58 -16.71 -15.91
CA THR A 144 22.18 -16.34 -15.74
C THR A 144 22.03 -14.82 -15.83
N ILE A 145 21.29 -14.35 -16.84
CA ILE A 145 20.95 -12.94 -17.04
C ILE A 145 19.47 -12.75 -16.73
N ILE A 146 19.14 -11.95 -15.72
CA ILE A 146 17.76 -11.66 -15.32
C ILE A 146 17.47 -10.19 -15.55
N ASN A 147 16.56 -9.92 -16.48
CA ASN A 147 16.01 -8.59 -16.72
C ASN A 147 14.51 -8.59 -16.43
N TYR A 148 13.93 -7.42 -16.20
CA TYR A 148 12.47 -7.29 -16.07
C TYR A 148 11.94 -6.08 -16.84
N GLU A 149 10.74 -6.22 -17.37
CA GLU A 149 9.99 -5.16 -18.01
C GLU A 149 8.61 -5.02 -17.37
N LYS A 150 8.06 -3.81 -17.40
CA LYS A 150 6.73 -3.49 -16.88
C LYS A 150 5.77 -3.34 -18.05
N GLU A 151 4.74 -4.17 -18.11
CA GLU A 151 3.72 -4.12 -19.17
C GLU A 151 2.38 -3.72 -18.56
N LEU A 152 1.67 -2.80 -19.21
CA LEU A 152 0.28 -2.49 -18.89
C LEU A 152 -0.63 -3.50 -19.59
N ILE A 153 -1.43 -4.23 -18.84
CA ILE A 153 -2.40 -5.18 -19.38
C ILE A 153 -3.81 -4.91 -18.84
N LYS A 154 -4.82 -5.30 -19.62
CA LYS A 154 -6.22 -5.29 -19.17
C LYS A 154 -6.56 -6.69 -18.68
N ILE A 155 -6.67 -6.86 -17.36
CA ILE A 155 -7.06 -8.15 -16.78
C ILE A 155 -8.59 -8.20 -16.73
N LYS A 156 -9.18 -9.18 -17.42
CA LYS A 156 -10.60 -9.50 -17.31
C LYS A 156 -10.88 -10.02 -15.90
N ARG A 157 -11.84 -9.43 -15.20
CA ARG A 157 -12.29 -9.92 -13.90
C ARG A 157 -13.81 -10.13 -13.91
N PRO A 158 -14.31 -11.13 -13.16
CA PRO A 158 -15.74 -11.20 -12.90
C PRO A 158 -16.16 -9.90 -12.21
N PRO A 159 -17.26 -9.28 -12.66
CA PRO A 159 -17.73 -8.05 -12.06
C PRO A 159 -18.00 -8.28 -10.58
N SER A 160 -17.54 -7.33 -9.76
CA SER A 160 -17.76 -7.37 -8.31
C SER A 160 -18.61 -6.19 -7.90
N LEU A 161 -19.63 -6.49 -7.12
CA LEU A 161 -20.51 -5.49 -6.52
C LEU A 161 -19.97 -5.20 -5.13
N VAL A 162 -19.68 -3.94 -4.86
CA VAL A 162 -19.26 -3.50 -3.54
C VAL A 162 -20.25 -2.44 -3.07
N GLY A 163 -20.97 -2.72 -2.00
CA GLY A 163 -22.00 -1.82 -1.48
C GLY A 163 -22.76 -2.39 -0.29
N GLN A 164 -23.47 -1.49 0.40
CA GLN A 164 -24.46 -1.82 1.44
C GLN A 164 -25.71 -0.97 1.21
N LYS A 165 -26.83 -1.35 1.86
CA LYS A 165 -28.16 -0.71 1.73
C LYS A 165 -28.13 0.84 1.80
N ASN A 166 -27.14 1.40 2.49
CA ASN A 166 -27.07 2.82 2.82
C ASN A 166 -26.26 3.65 1.80
N ILE A 167 -25.56 2.99 0.86
CA ILE A 167 -24.60 3.62 -0.08
C ILE A 167 -24.94 3.25 -1.54
N GLY A 168 -25.82 2.26 -1.76
CA GLY A 168 -26.05 1.66 -3.07
C GLY A 168 -24.93 0.71 -3.45
N ASN A 169 -25.19 -0.16 -4.42
CA ASN A 169 -24.18 -1.08 -4.95
C ASN A 169 -23.34 -0.37 -6.02
N ILE A 170 -22.02 -0.35 -5.85
CA ILE A 170 -21.09 0.15 -6.84
C ILE A 170 -20.59 -1.03 -7.67
N TYR A 171 -20.78 -0.95 -8.98
CA TYR A 171 -20.29 -1.94 -9.92
C TYR A 171 -18.81 -1.68 -10.23
N LEU A 172 -17.93 -2.57 -9.79
CA LEU A 172 -16.53 -2.54 -10.20
C LEU A 172 -16.44 -3.28 -11.54
N GLY A 173 -16.17 -2.52 -12.61
CA GLY A 173 -16.22 -2.97 -14.00
C GLY A 173 -15.44 -4.26 -14.30
N GLY A 174 -15.78 -4.91 -15.41
CA GLY A 174 -15.26 -6.24 -15.79
C GLY A 174 -13.81 -6.29 -16.27
N TYR A 175 -13.12 -5.14 -16.37
CA TYR A 175 -11.71 -5.05 -16.76
C TYR A 175 -10.98 -4.02 -15.92
N ILE A 176 -9.76 -4.37 -15.50
CA ILE A 176 -8.89 -3.50 -14.71
C ILE A 176 -7.60 -3.27 -15.49
N PRO A 177 -7.23 -2.01 -15.78
CA PRO A 177 -5.87 -1.71 -16.20
C PRO A 177 -4.92 -2.03 -15.04
N SER A 178 -4.04 -3.01 -15.24
CA SER A 178 -3.07 -3.44 -14.24
C SER A 178 -1.69 -3.52 -14.86
N PHE A 179 -0.66 -3.28 -14.06
CA PHE A 179 0.70 -3.55 -14.47
C PHE A 179 1.08 -4.99 -14.11
N ILE A 180 1.68 -5.69 -15.06
CA ILE A 180 2.41 -6.92 -14.79
C ILE A 180 3.89 -6.69 -14.98
N TYR A 181 4.69 -7.40 -14.20
CA TYR A 181 6.13 -7.42 -14.33
C TYR A 181 6.53 -8.71 -15.04
N LEU A 182 7.08 -8.58 -16.25
CA LEU A 182 7.61 -9.68 -17.03
C LEU A 182 9.10 -9.83 -16.72
N ILE A 183 9.43 -10.80 -15.86
CA ILE A 183 10.82 -11.15 -15.55
C ILE A 183 11.32 -12.12 -16.64
N LYS A 184 12.28 -11.68 -17.44
CA LYS A 184 12.96 -12.46 -18.47
C LYS A 184 14.24 -13.05 -17.88
N VAL A 185 14.26 -14.37 -17.69
CA VAL A 185 15.42 -15.13 -17.24
C VAL A 185 16.05 -15.79 -18.45
N ASN A 186 17.24 -15.34 -18.84
CA ASN A 186 18.03 -15.94 -19.90
C ASN A 186 19.16 -16.75 -19.26
N ILE A 187 19.27 -18.02 -19.59
CA ILE A 187 20.33 -18.91 -19.10
C ILE A 187 21.14 -19.40 -20.29
N ILE A 188 22.45 -19.20 -20.24
CA ILE A 188 23.40 -19.69 -21.22
C ILE A 188 24.08 -20.93 -20.65
N VAL A 189 23.93 -22.06 -21.33
CA VAL A 189 24.59 -23.33 -20.99
C VAL A 189 25.73 -23.60 -21.96
N ILE A 190 26.91 -23.89 -21.42
CA ILE A 190 28.17 -24.07 -22.18
C ILE A 190 28.22 -25.45 -22.89
N ASN A 191 27.48 -26.44 -22.38
CA ASN A 191 27.34 -27.76 -23.00
C ASN A 191 25.89 -28.25 -22.91
N LYS A 192 25.37 -28.84 -23.99
CA LYS A 192 24.00 -29.35 -24.04
C LYS A 192 23.87 -30.62 -23.19
N ASN A 193 23.38 -30.47 -21.96
CA ASN A 193 22.97 -31.59 -21.12
C ASN A 193 21.45 -31.52 -20.85
N ASN A 194 20.72 -32.52 -21.33
CA ASN A 194 19.26 -32.59 -21.16
C ASN A 194 18.84 -32.67 -19.69
N ASN A 195 19.68 -33.24 -18.81
CA ASN A 195 19.42 -33.32 -17.37
C ASN A 195 19.51 -31.94 -16.71
N ASP A 196 20.49 -31.12 -17.10
CA ASP A 196 20.64 -29.75 -16.60
C ASP A 196 19.49 -28.85 -17.06
N ILE A 197 19.08 -28.96 -18.32
CA ILE A 197 17.91 -28.24 -18.86
C ILE A 197 16.64 -28.61 -18.06
N LYS A 198 16.46 -29.90 -17.74
CA LYS A 198 15.32 -30.37 -16.93
C LYS A 198 15.40 -29.85 -15.49
N ARG A 199 16.59 -29.83 -14.89
CA ARG A 199 16.86 -29.29 -13.54
C ARG A 199 16.55 -27.80 -13.45
N ILE A 200 17.03 -27.00 -14.40
CA ILE A 200 16.75 -25.56 -14.53
C ILE A 200 15.25 -25.30 -14.64
N LYS A 201 14.57 -26.00 -15.57
CA LYS A 201 13.11 -25.87 -15.75
C LYS A 201 12.35 -26.19 -14.48
N ASN A 202 12.78 -27.21 -13.73
CA ASN A 202 12.17 -27.57 -12.45
C ASN A 202 12.40 -26.51 -11.37
N LYS A 203 13.64 -26.01 -11.19
CA LYS A 203 13.94 -24.93 -10.23
C LYS A 203 13.07 -23.69 -10.49
N VAL A 204 12.96 -23.26 -11.76
CA VAL A 204 12.09 -22.12 -12.14
C VAL A 204 10.60 -22.44 -11.96
N LYS A 205 10.16 -23.67 -12.22
CA LYS A 205 8.76 -24.09 -12.00
C LYS A 205 8.38 -24.06 -10.53
N VAL A 206 9.27 -24.46 -9.63
CA VAL A 206 9.06 -24.38 -8.18
C VAL A 206 8.92 -22.93 -7.74
N ILE A 207 9.81 -22.04 -8.20
CA ILE A 207 9.75 -20.60 -7.91
C ILE A 207 8.45 -19.98 -8.46
N LYS A 208 8.04 -20.34 -9.68
CA LYS A 208 6.76 -19.90 -10.27
C LYS A 208 5.57 -20.29 -9.40
N LYS A 209 5.57 -21.50 -8.82
CA LYS A 209 4.49 -21.96 -7.93
C LYS A 209 4.49 -21.24 -6.59
N SER A 210 5.65 -20.82 -6.07
CA SER A 210 5.73 -20.06 -4.81
C SER A 210 5.28 -18.60 -4.94
N ILE A 211 5.27 -18.05 -6.16
CA ILE A 211 4.77 -16.71 -6.44
C ILE A 211 3.24 -16.74 -6.43
N LYS A 212 2.64 -16.38 -5.29
CA LYS A 212 1.17 -16.23 -5.15
C LYS A 212 0.61 -14.98 -5.83
N ASN A 213 1.44 -14.23 -6.54
CA ASN A 213 1.10 -12.95 -7.16
C ASN A 213 0.93 -13.10 -8.68
N ASN A 214 -0.32 -12.95 -9.14
CA ASN A 214 -0.66 -13.04 -10.57
C ASN A 214 -0.08 -11.89 -11.41
N SER A 215 0.47 -10.85 -10.77
CA SER A 215 1.08 -9.69 -11.44
C SER A 215 2.57 -9.85 -11.78
N ILE A 216 3.18 -11.01 -11.49
CA ILE A 216 4.56 -11.32 -11.88
C ILE A 216 4.54 -12.53 -12.81
N ARG A 217 5.10 -12.37 -14.01
CA ARG A 217 5.24 -13.45 -14.99
C ARG A 217 6.72 -13.70 -15.25
N ILE A 218 7.16 -14.95 -15.10
CA ILE A 218 8.53 -15.35 -15.43
C ILE A 218 8.57 -16.01 -16.81
N LYS A 219 9.32 -15.44 -17.75
CA LYS A 219 9.65 -16.04 -19.04
C LYS A 219 11.08 -16.56 -18.97
N LEU A 220 11.23 -17.86 -19.13
CA LEU A 220 12.53 -18.53 -19.13
C LEU A 220 12.94 -18.79 -20.58
N ASN A 221 14.14 -18.33 -20.93
CA ASN A 221 14.81 -18.64 -22.18
C ASN A 221 16.12 -19.37 -21.86
N ILE A 222 16.38 -20.49 -22.53
CA ILE A 222 17.62 -21.26 -22.36
C ILE A 222 18.28 -21.31 -23.72
N THR A 223 19.47 -20.73 -23.81
CA THR A 223 20.31 -20.76 -25.00
C THR A 223 21.52 -21.65 -24.73
N ILE A 224 21.89 -22.45 -25.73
CA ILE A 224 23.07 -23.32 -25.66
C ILE A 224 24.15 -22.64 -26.47
N GLU A 225 25.26 -22.30 -25.81
CA GLU A 225 26.46 -21.84 -26.50
C GLU A 225 27.31 -23.08 -26.76
N ASN A 226 27.34 -23.56 -28.01
CA ASN A 226 28.27 -24.62 -28.37
C ASN A 226 29.69 -24.04 -28.26
N ASN A 227 30.56 -24.75 -27.56
CA ASN A 227 31.93 -24.35 -27.29
C ASN A 227 32.61 -23.84 -28.58
N LYS A 228 32.79 -22.52 -28.70
CA LYS A 228 33.65 -21.94 -29.75
C LYS A 228 35.08 -22.11 -29.25
N PRO A 229 36.00 -22.67 -30.06
CA PRO A 229 37.34 -23.07 -29.60
C PRO A 229 38.23 -21.95 -29.01
N ASN A 230 37.81 -20.67 -29.05
CA ASN A 230 38.64 -19.52 -28.67
C ASN A 230 38.11 -18.64 -27.51
N ASN A 231 37.06 -19.03 -26.78
CA ASN A 231 36.58 -18.21 -25.65
C ASN A 231 37.39 -18.49 -24.37
N LYS A 232 38.42 -17.66 -24.11
CA LYS A 232 39.04 -17.55 -22.78
C LYS A 232 38.08 -16.79 -21.86
N TYR A 233 37.54 -17.45 -20.84
CA TYR A 233 36.78 -16.79 -19.79
C TYR A 233 37.71 -15.95 -18.92
N ALA A 234 37.28 -14.72 -18.57
CA ALA A 234 37.99 -13.88 -17.61
C ALA A 234 38.03 -14.59 -16.25
N GLY A 235 39.16 -15.22 -15.95
CA GLY A 235 39.34 -16.13 -14.80
C GLY A 235 40.24 -17.34 -15.09
N TYR A 236 40.53 -17.64 -16.36
CA TYR A 236 41.56 -18.64 -16.71
C TYR A 236 42.96 -18.06 -16.47
N THR A 237 43.50 -18.23 -15.26
CA THR A 237 44.94 -18.11 -15.02
C THR A 237 45.59 -19.47 -15.24
N TYR A 238 46.57 -19.53 -16.14
CA TYR A 238 47.39 -20.71 -16.38
C TYR A 238 48.23 -21.01 -15.13
N LEU A 239 48.18 -22.26 -14.67
CA LEU A 239 49.24 -22.92 -13.89
C LEU A 239 50.04 -23.80 -14.85
#